data_AF-A0A382Q5R8-F1
#
_entry.id   AF-A0A382Q5R8-F1
#
_cell.length_a   1.000
_cell.length_b   1.000
_cell.length_c   1.000
_cell.angle_alpha   90.00
_cell.angle_beta   90.00
_cell.angle_gamma   90.00
#
_symmetry.space_group_name_H-M   'P 1'
#
loop_
_entity.id
_entity.type
_entity.pdbx_description
1 polymer ?
#
loop_
_entity_poly.entity_id
_entity_poly.type
_entity_poly.pdbx_seq_one_letter_code
_entity_poly.pdbx_strand_id
1 'polypeptide(L)' 'MTEYFYISLFAVVAIVVVGALLALSTVLGPRNPSAQKLLPYECGIIPTEEAKGRYPVRYATIAMLFIIFDV' A
#
# COMPACT_ATOMS: atom_id res chain seq x y z
N MET A 1 25.28 -4.37 -19.83
CA MET A 1 25.70 -3.98 -18.46
C MET A 1 25.29 -2.54 -18.13
N THR A 2 25.50 -1.58 -19.04
CA THR A 2 25.03 -0.19 -18.90
C THR A 2 23.52 -0.08 -18.71
N GLU A 3 22.72 -0.85 -19.45
CA GLU A 3 21.25 -0.85 -19.31
C GLU A 3 20.79 -1.22 -17.90
N TYR A 4 21.37 -2.29 -17.32
CA TYR A 4 21.07 -2.69 -15.94
C TYR A 4 21.51 -1.63 -14.92
N PHE A 5 22.62 -0.95 -15.18
CA PHE A 5 23.04 0.19 -14.36
C PHE A 5 21.99 1.31 -14.40
N TYR A 6 21.51 1.71 -15.58
CA TYR A 6 20.47 2.74 -15.70
C TYR A 6 19.15 2.34 -15.05
N ILE A 7 18.72 1.09 -15.19
CA ILE A 7 17.51 0.57 -14.54
C ILE A 7 17.65 0.63 -13.01
N SER A 8 18.80 0.20 -12.48
CA SER A 8 19.04 0.22 -11.02
C SER A 8 19.12 1.65 -10.47
N LEU A 9 19.77 2.56 -11.21
CA LEU A 9 19.84 3.98 -10.86
C LEU A 9 18.45 4.60 -10.82
N PHE A 10 17.63 4.31 -11.84
CA PHE A 10 16.25 4.79 -11.88
C PHE A 10 15.43 4.27 -10.70
N ALA A 11 15.54 2.98 -10.37
CA ALA A 11 14.84 2.40 -9.23
C ALA A 11 15.24 3.07 -7.89
N VAL A 12 16.54 3.30 -7.69
CA VAL A 12 17.06 3.99 -6.49
C VAL A 12 16.51 5.42 -6.42
N VAL A 13 16.58 6.17 -7.52
CA VAL A 13 16.04 7.53 -7.57
C VAL A 13 14.54 7.55 -7.28
N ALA A 14 13.76 6.63 -7.85
CA ALA A 14 12.34 6.53 -7.59
C ALA A 14 12.04 6.28 -6.10
N ILE A 15 12.75 5.36 -5.45
CA ILE A 15 12.61 5.08 -4.02
C ILE A 15 12.98 6.32 -3.19
N VAL A 16 14.08 6.99 -3.52
CA VAL A 16 14.53 8.21 -2.83
C VAL A 16 13.49 9.32 -2.95
N VAL A 17 12.93 9.53 -4.14
CA VAL A 17 11.92 10.56 -4.38
C VAL A 17 10.64 10.26 -3.58
N VAL A 18 10.13 9.03 -3.65
CA VAL A 18 8.93 8.62 -2.88
C VAL A 18 9.19 8.78 -1.37
N GLY A 19 10.34 8.30 -0.89
CA GLY A 19 10.73 8.43 0.51
C GLY A 19 10.84 9.88 0.96
N ALA A 20 11.45 10.75 0.14
CA ALA A 20 11.58 12.18 0.43
C ALA A 20 10.22 12.87 0.49
N LEU A 21 9.30 12.57 -0.44
CA LEU A 21 7.95 13.15 -0.45
C LEU A 21 7.14 12.72 0.78
N LEU A 22 7.20 11.44 1.16
CA LEU A 22 6.55 10.94 2.38
C LEU A 22 7.15 11.59 3.63
N ALA A 23 8.48 11.65 3.73
CA ALA A 23 9.17 12.31 4.84
C ALA A 23 8.75 13.79 4.94
N LEU A 24 8.76 14.51 3.82
CA LEU A 24 8.35 15.91 3.77
C LEU A 24 6.89 16.10 4.19
N SER A 25 5.98 15.24 3.71
CA SER A 25 4.58 15.25 4.12
C SER A 25 4.43 15.05 5.64
N THR A 26 5.19 14.13 6.23
CA THR A 26 5.12 13.86 7.68
C THR A 26 5.73 14.97 8.55
N VAL A 27 6.71 15.73 8.02
CA VAL A 27 7.40 16.82 8.73
C VAL A 27 6.67 18.15 8.58
N LEU A 28 6.17 18.46 7.38
CA LEU A 28 5.45 19.70 7.11
C LEU A 28 3.95 19.63 7.48
N GLY A 29 3.37 18.42 7.53
CA GLY A 29 1.95 18.24 7.81
C GLY A 29 1.57 18.52 9.27
N PRO A 30 0.40 19.14 9.54
CA PRO A 30 -0.07 19.39 10.90
C PRO A 30 -0.39 18.08 11.63
N ARG A 31 0.21 17.87 12.80
CA ARG A 31 0.05 16.66 13.61
C ARG A 31 -1.02 16.84 14.68
N ASN A 32 -2.29 16.69 14.28
CA ASN A 32 -3.44 16.78 15.18
C ASN A 32 -4.23 15.46 15.25
N PRO A 33 -3.65 14.38 15.83
CA PRO A 33 -4.36 13.12 16.02
C PRO A 33 -5.50 13.31 17.02
N SER A 34 -6.67 12.76 16.69
CA SER A 34 -7.80 12.67 17.62
C SER A 34 -8.37 11.26 17.56
N ALA A 35 -9.03 10.80 18.62
CA ALA A 35 -9.65 9.48 18.64
C ALA A 35 -10.57 9.26 17.42
N GLN A 36 -11.36 10.27 17.05
CA GLN A 36 -12.24 10.21 15.88
C GLN A 36 -11.49 10.09 14.54
N LYS A 37 -10.36 10.78 14.35
CA LYS A 37 -9.56 10.70 13.11
C LYS A 37 -8.83 9.36 12.95
N LEU A 38 -8.64 8.64 14.04
CA LEU A 38 -7.95 7.36 14.08
C LEU A 38 -8.92 6.16 13.96
N LEU A 39 -10.23 6.39 14.05
CA LEU A 39 -11.23 5.34 13.88
C LEU A 39 -11.33 4.92 12.39
N PRO A 40 -11.56 3.62 12.11
CA PRO A 40 -11.91 3.17 10.77
C PRO A 40 -13.14 3.88 10.23
N TYR A 41 -13.16 4.12 8.92
CA TYR A 41 -14.30 4.74 8.26
C TYR A 41 -15.43 3.72 8.07
N GLU A 42 -16.59 3.99 8.67
CA GLU A 42 -17.82 3.19 8.58
C GLU A 42 -19.07 4.09 8.48
N CYS A 43 -18.98 5.19 7.71
CA CYS A 43 -20.08 6.14 7.50
C CYS A 43 -20.75 6.68 8.79
N GLY A 44 -19.98 6.78 9.89
CA GLY A 44 -20.48 7.23 11.20
C GLY A 44 -20.93 6.12 12.14
N ILE A 45 -20.86 4.86 11.71
CA ILE A 45 -21.09 3.68 12.55
C ILE A 45 -19.78 3.30 13.24
N ILE A 46 -19.84 2.96 14.52
CA ILE A 46 -18.67 2.46 15.25
C ILE A 46 -18.58 0.96 14.97
N PRO A 47 -17.48 0.45 14.38
CA PRO A 47 -17.34 -0.98 14.14
C PRO A 47 -17.32 -1.73 15.47
N THR A 48 -18.33 -2.57 15.68
CA THR A 48 -18.48 -3.37 16.91
C THR A 48 -17.93 -4.79 16.77
N GLU A 49 -17.78 -5.27 15.54
CA GLU A 49 -17.30 -6.62 15.23
C GLU A 49 -15.99 -6.56 14.45
N GLU A 50 -15.14 -7.56 14.66
CA GLU A 50 -13.97 -7.77 13.81
C GLU A 50 -14.43 -8.17 12.41
N ALA A 51 -13.70 -7.73 11.37
CA ALA A 51 -13.93 -8.10 9.98
C ALA A 51 -13.60 -9.58 9.74
N LYS A 52 -14.41 -10.49 10.29
CA LYS A 52 -14.29 -11.95 10.16
C LYS A 52 -15.22 -12.42 9.06
N GLY A 53 -14.73 -12.31 7.82
CA GLY A 53 -15.39 -12.86 6.65
C GLY A 53 -14.62 -14.03 6.06
N ARG A 54 -15.32 -14.98 5.44
CA ARG A 54 -14.64 -15.92 4.52
C ARG A 54 -14.32 -15.16 3.24
N TYR A 55 -13.04 -14.88 3.01
CA TYR A 55 -12.59 -14.34 1.73
C TYR A 55 -12.85 -15.38 0.63
N PRO A 56 -13.39 -14.97 -0.53
CA PRO A 56 -13.71 -15.90 -1.59
C PRO A 56 -12.42 -16.43 -2.24
N VAL A 57 -12.33 -17.76 -2.38
CA VAL A 57 -11.15 -18.46 -2.92
C VAL A 57 -10.85 -18.15 -4.39
N ARG A 58 -11.80 -17.55 -5.11
CA ARG A 58 -11.67 -17.19 -6.54
C ARG A 58 -10.42 -16.36 -6.84
N TYR A 59 -9.97 -15.51 -5.93
CA TYR A 59 -8.75 -14.72 -6.12
C TYR A 59 -7.49 -15.59 -6.15
N ALA A 60 -7.45 -16.66 -5.35
CA ALA A 60 -6.36 -17.63 -5.39
C ALA A 60 -6.38 -18.45 -6.69
N THR A 61 -7.56 -18.82 -7.18
CA THR A 61 -7.70 -19.49 -8.48
C THR A 61 -7.19 -18.62 -9.63
N ILE A 62 -7.52 -17.32 -9.64
CA ILE A 62 -7.02 -16.38 -10.65
C ILE A 62 -5.50 -16.22 -10.53
N ALA A 63 -4.96 -16.10 -9.32
CA ALA A 63 -3.51 -15.98 -9.10
C ALA A 63 -2.75 -17.23 -9.55
N MET A 64 -3.25 -18.44 -9.25
CA MET A 64 -2.66 -19.69 -9.72
C MET A 64 -2.71 -19.79 -11.25
N LEU A 65 -3.83 -19.41 -11.87
CA LEU A 65 -3.98 -19.41 -13.32
C LEU A 65 -3.01 -18.43 -13.99
N PHE A 66 -2.84 -17.23 -13.41
CA PHE A 66 -1.85 -16.25 -13.86
C PHE A 66 -0.44 -16.85 -13.81
N ILE A 67 -0.05 -17.46 -12.68
CA ILE A 67 1.28 -18.09 -12.54
C ILE A 67 1.48 -19.20 -13.59
N ILE A 68 0.47 -20.04 -13.84
CA ILE A 68 0.58 -21.14 -14.81
C ILE A 68 0.76 -20.62 -16.26
N PHE A 69 0.12 -19.51 -16.62
CA PHE A 69 0.20 -18.96 -17.98
C PHE A 69 1.32 -17.94 -18.19
N ASP A 70 1.82 -17.32 -17.13
CA ASP A 70 2.94 -16.37 -17.17
C ASP A 70 4.31 -17.07 -17.27
N VAL A 71 4.39 -18.32 -16.78
CA VAL A 71 5.57 -19.21 -16.90
C VAL A 71 5.70 -19.78 -18.31
#